data_AF-A0A1X7TB52-F1
#
_entry.id   AF-A0A1X7TB52-F1
#
_cell.length_a   1.000
_cell.length_b   1.000
_cell.length_c   1.000
_cell.angle_alpha   90.00
_cell.angle_beta   90.00
_cell.angle_gamma   90.00
#
_symmetry.space_group_name_H-M   'P 1'
#
loop_
_entity.id
_entity.type
_entity.pdbx_description
1 polymer ?
#
loop_
_entity_poly.entity_id
_entity_poly.type
_entity_poly.pdbx_seq_one_letter_code
_entity_poly.pdbx_strand_id
1 'polypeptide(L)'
;MKQTVEKLYKILGQAGLRKVLLQIMLHKNSLTFILATNAQKKNVLFFAVDDLRPELNAYGFDFIKSPNIDTLASKSMLFERAYCQIAVCSPSRASLLTGRRPDTNHLLQNRLLQNWAKVPLL
;
A
#
# COMPACT_ATOMS: atom_id res chain seq x y z
N MET A 1 7.58 -26.11 -43.07
CA MET A 1 6.22 -25.52 -43.17
C MET A 1 5.65 -25.53 -44.58
N LYS A 2 6.32 -24.96 -45.59
CA LYS A 2 5.80 -24.90 -46.98
C LYS A 2 5.42 -26.28 -47.58
N GLN A 3 6.29 -27.28 -47.43
CA GLN A 3 6.04 -28.64 -47.95
C GLN A 3 4.85 -29.37 -47.29
N THR A 4 4.55 -29.06 -46.03
CA THR A 4 3.45 -29.67 -45.29
C THR A 4 2.10 -29.12 -45.73
N VAL A 5 2.04 -27.81 -46.04
CA VAL A 5 0.82 -27.11 -46.48
C VAL A 5 0.39 -27.59 -47.87
N GLU A 6 1.33 -27.73 -48.81
CA GLU A 6 1.07 -28.25 -50.16
C GLU A 6 0.50 -29.68 -50.14
N LYS A 7 1.03 -30.53 -49.26
CA LYS A 7 0.57 -31.92 -49.10
C LYS A 7 -0.86 -31.99 -48.54
N LEU A 8 -1.20 -31.10 -47.61
CA LEU A 8 -2.55 -30.98 -47.05
C LEU A 8 -3.55 -30.40 -48.06
N TYR A 9 -3.12 -29.46 -48.91
CA TYR A 9 -3.96 -28.88 -49.96
C TYR A 9 -4.41 -29.91 -50.99
N LYS A 10 -3.52 -30.83 -51.37
CA LYS A 10 -3.85 -31.96 -52.25
C LYS A 10 -4.85 -32.94 -51.65
N ILE A 11 -4.85 -33.11 -50.32
CA ILE A 11 -5.71 -34.10 -49.64
C ILE A 11 -7.10 -33.52 -49.33
N LEU A 12 -7.17 -32.25 -48.92
CA LEU A 12 -8.41 -31.66 -48.37
C LEU A 12 -9.06 -30.61 -49.30
N GLY A 13 -8.37 -30.19 -50.35
CA GLY A 13 -8.81 -29.09 -51.22
C GLY A 13 -8.80 -27.73 -50.52
N GLN A 14 -8.93 -26.64 -51.29
CA GLN A 14 -8.82 -25.27 -50.77
C GLN A 14 -9.83 -24.96 -49.66
N ALA A 15 -11.05 -25.48 -49.80
CA ALA A 15 -12.15 -25.30 -48.85
C ALA A 15 -11.94 -26.08 -47.53
N GLY A 16 -11.37 -27.29 -47.61
CA GLY A 16 -11.05 -28.11 -46.44
C GLY A 16 -9.89 -27.53 -45.63
N LEU A 17 -8.85 -27.00 -46.31
CA LEU A 17 -7.76 -26.30 -45.63
C LEU A 17 -8.26 -25.05 -44.89
N ARG A 18 -9.19 -24.30 -45.49
CA ARG A 18 -9.78 -23.10 -44.86
C ARG A 18 -10.57 -23.47 -43.60
N LYS A 19 -11.34 -24.58 -43.62
CA LYS A 19 -12.04 -25.09 -42.42
C LYS A 19 -11.08 -25.57 -41.33
N VAL A 20 -10.02 -26.31 -41.67
CA VAL A 20 -9.02 -26.77 -40.70
C VAL A 20 -8.21 -25.61 -40.12
N LEU A 21 -7.83 -24.63 -40.94
CA LEU A 21 -7.20 -23.39 -40.48
C LEU A 21 -8.12 -22.56 -39.58
N LEU A 22 -9.42 -22.49 -39.90
CA LEU A 22 -10.43 -21.84 -39.05
C LEU A 22 -10.58 -22.57 -37.72
N GLN A 23 -10.61 -23.92 -37.72
CA GLN A 23 -10.70 -24.75 -36.52
C GLN A 23 -9.49 -24.55 -35.60
N ILE A 24 -8.28 -24.46 -36.18
CA ILE A 24 -7.02 -24.20 -35.45
C ILE A 24 -6.95 -22.75 -34.95
N MET A 25 -7.44 -21.77 -35.71
CA MET A 25 -7.54 -20.37 -35.24
C MET A 25 -8.58 -20.21 -34.12
N LEU A 26 -9.70 -20.93 -34.18
CA LEU A 26 -10.72 -20.94 -33.13
C LEU A 26 -10.23 -21.65 -31.85
N HIS A 27 -9.34 -22.65 -31.95
CA HIS A 27 -8.74 -23.33 -30.80
C HIS A 27 -7.58 -22.56 -30.14
N LYS A 28 -7.02 -21.53 -30.77
CA LYS A 28 -5.93 -20.72 -30.18
C LYS A 28 -6.41 -19.61 -29.22
N ASN A 29 -7.71 -19.34 -29.17
CA ASN A 29 -8.28 -18.29 -28.32
C ASN A 29 -8.61 -18.73 -26.88
N SER A 30 -8.25 -19.95 -26.48
CA SER A 30 -8.50 -20.44 -25.11
C SER A 30 -7.31 -20.31 -24.16
N LEU A 31 -6.22 -19.66 -24.56
CA LEU A 31 -5.11 -19.35 -23.66
C LEU A 31 -5.30 -17.95 -23.03
N THR A 32 -6.40 -17.79 -22.28
CA THR A 32 -6.47 -16.74 -21.26
C THR A 32 -5.44 -17.10 -20.19
N PHE A 33 -4.26 -16.51 -20.28
CA PHE A 33 -3.25 -16.58 -19.24
C PHE A 33 -3.82 -15.86 -18.01
N ILE A 34 -4.46 -16.61 -17.11
CA ILE A 34 -4.80 -16.13 -15.78
C ILE A 34 -3.47 -15.98 -15.05
N LEU A 35 -2.89 -14.77 -15.10
CA LEU A 35 -1.87 -14.35 -14.15
C LEU A 35 -2.54 -14.31 -12.78
N ALA A 36 -2.57 -15.46 -12.11
CA ALA A 36 -2.85 -15.53 -10.70
C ALA A 36 -1.71 -14.81 -9.98
N THR A 37 -1.87 -13.50 -9.77
CA THR A 37 -1.05 -12.77 -8.83
C THR A 37 -1.38 -13.32 -7.45
N ASN A 38 -0.62 -14.32 -7.01
CA ASN A 38 -0.59 -14.74 -5.63
C ASN A 38 0.12 -13.64 -4.83
N ALA A 39 -0.55 -12.49 -4.75
CA ALA A 39 -0.10 -11.34 -3.99
C ALA A 39 -0.22 -11.73 -2.52
N GLN A 40 0.85 -12.34 -2.00
CA GLN A 40 0.96 -12.65 -0.58
C GLN A 40 0.63 -11.38 0.21
N LYS A 41 -0.38 -11.50 1.08
CA LYS A 41 -0.80 -10.43 1.97
C LYS A 41 0.42 -9.95 2.75
N LYS A 42 0.74 -8.67 2.63
CA LYS A 42 1.86 -8.07 3.37
C LYS A 42 1.45 -7.92 4.84
N ASN A 43 2.43 -8.07 5.72
CA ASN A 43 2.29 -7.71 7.12
C ASN A 43 2.40 -6.18 7.26
N VAL A 44 1.64 -5.60 8.18
CA VAL A 44 1.70 -4.18 8.51
C VAL A 44 2.18 -4.04 9.95
N LEU A 45 3.31 -3.36 10.14
CA LEU A 45 3.83 -2.99 11.45
C LEU A 45 3.75 -1.46 11.58
N PHE A 46 3.01 -0.99 12.58
CA PHE A 46 2.80 0.43 12.84
C PHE A 46 3.50 0.83 14.13
N PHE A 47 4.51 1.69 14.03
CA PHE A 47 5.20 2.29 15.18
C PHE A 47 4.55 3.63 15.53
N ALA A 48 4.04 3.75 16.75
CA ALA A 48 3.56 5.01 17.32
C ALA A 48 4.48 5.42 18.48
N VAL A 49 5.13 6.57 18.35
CA VAL A 49 5.99 7.13 19.40
C VAL A 49 5.31 8.37 19.98
N ASP A 50 5.14 8.41 21.30
CA ASP A 50 4.48 9.53 21.98
C ASP A 50 5.43 10.73 22.05
N ASP A 51 4.90 11.93 21.78
CA ASP A 51 5.59 13.23 21.85
C ASP A 51 6.92 13.34 21.08
N LEU A 52 7.12 12.52 20.05
CA LEU A 52 8.31 12.57 19.20
C LEU A 52 8.25 13.71 18.18
N ARG A 53 9.17 14.67 18.30
CA ARG A 53 9.43 15.69 17.27
C ARG A 53 10.35 15.14 16.18
N PRO A 54 10.29 15.65 14.93
CA PRO A 54 11.15 15.22 13.83
C PRO A 54 12.57 15.81 13.95
N GLU A 55 13.18 15.71 15.12
CA GLU A 55 14.54 16.20 15.43
C GLU A 55 15.60 15.10 15.30
N LEU A 56 15.39 14.18 14.35
CA LEU A 56 16.23 13.01 14.11
C LEU A 56 17.22 13.27 12.98
N ASN A 57 18.27 12.45 12.88
CA ASN A 57 19.25 12.54 11.79
C ASN A 57 18.59 12.36 10.41
N ALA A 58 17.61 11.46 10.31
CA ALA A 58 16.77 11.31 9.12
C ALA A 58 16.09 12.62 8.64
N TYR A 59 15.91 13.62 9.51
CA TYR A 59 15.34 14.94 9.19
C TYR A 59 16.38 16.07 9.20
N GLY A 60 17.68 15.74 9.22
CA GLY A 60 18.79 16.70 9.14
C GLY A 60 19.34 17.20 10.47
N PHE A 61 18.96 16.60 11.60
CA PHE A 61 19.44 16.96 12.93
C PHE A 61 20.42 15.93 13.48
N ASP A 62 21.66 16.31 13.77
CA ASP A 62 22.76 15.38 14.10
C ASP A 62 22.95 15.11 15.60
N PHE A 63 22.23 15.81 16.48
CA PHE A 63 22.39 15.70 17.93
C PHE A 63 21.66 14.51 18.57
N ILE A 64 20.56 14.02 17.96
CA ILE A 64 19.85 12.82 18.43
C ILE A 64 20.43 11.58 17.76
N LYS A 65 20.84 10.59 18.56
CA LYS A 65 21.36 9.31 18.06
C LYS A 65 20.20 8.33 17.84
N SER A 66 19.83 8.11 16.58
CA SER A 66 18.69 7.24 16.20
C SER A 66 19.03 6.21 15.11
N PRO A 67 20.11 5.42 15.24
CA PRO A 67 20.67 4.63 14.13
C PRO A 67 19.68 3.65 13.49
N ASN A 68 18.75 3.09 14.27
CA ASN A 68 17.71 2.18 13.76
C ASN A 68 16.64 2.91 12.93
N ILE A 69 16.24 4.12 13.36
CA ILE A 69 15.28 4.94 12.62
C ILE A 69 15.93 5.48 11.35
N ASP A 70 17.19 5.91 11.43
CA ASP A 70 17.94 6.43 10.29
C ASP A 70 18.13 5.33 9.22
N THR A 71 18.47 4.11 9.66
CA THR A 71 18.55 2.94 8.76
C THR A 71 17.20 2.62 8.13
N LEU A 72 16.10 2.70 8.89
CA LEU A 72 14.76 2.51 8.35
C LEU A 72 14.41 3.58 7.32
N ALA A 73 14.69 4.85 7.62
CA ALA A 73 14.44 5.98 6.73
C ALA A 73 15.20 5.85 5.41
N SER A 74 16.46 5.41 5.43
CA SER A 74 17.29 5.22 4.21
C SER A 74 16.72 4.20 3.21
N LYS A 75 15.85 3.30 3.67
CA LYS A 75 15.21 2.23 2.87
C LYS A 75 13.72 2.47 2.65
N SER A 76 13.20 3.61 3.10
CA SER A 76 11.77 3.93 3.12
C SER A 76 11.48 5.24 2.41
N MET A 77 10.21 5.54 2.22
CA MET A 77 9.77 6.89 1.84
C MET A 77 9.65 7.75 3.10
N LEU A 78 10.38 8.85 3.15
CA LEU A 78 10.33 9.83 4.24
C LEU A 78 9.34 10.95 3.90
N PHE A 79 8.48 11.32 4.86
CA PHE A 79 7.55 12.44 4.71
C PHE A 79 8.03 13.66 5.49
N GLU A 80 8.52 14.68 4.81
CA GLU A 80 8.99 15.93 5.44
C GLU A 80 7.86 16.84 5.92
N ARG A 81 6.63 16.57 5.48
CA ARG A 81 5.44 17.41 5.73
C ARG A 81 4.27 16.57 6.27
N ALA A 82 4.53 15.81 7.32
CA ALA A 82 3.51 15.06 8.05
C ALA A 82 3.02 15.83 9.29
N TYR A 83 1.71 16.03 9.41
CA TYR A 83 1.10 16.79 10.51
C TYR A 83 0.04 15.96 11.24
N CYS A 84 -0.04 16.08 12.56
CA CYS A 84 -1.18 15.59 13.33
C CYS A 84 -2.38 16.55 13.17
N GLN A 85 -3.59 16.03 13.34
CA GLN A 85 -4.79 16.88 13.26
C GLN A 85 -4.93 17.80 14.47
N ILE A 86 -4.38 17.39 15.61
CA ILE A 86 -4.39 18.13 16.87
C ILE A 86 -3.20 17.67 17.73
N ALA A 87 -2.51 18.61 18.39
CA ALA A 87 -1.35 18.34 19.22
C ALA A 87 -1.73 17.88 20.65
N VAL A 88 -2.65 16.91 20.75
CA VAL A 88 -3.10 16.31 22.02
C VAL A 88 -3.17 14.79 21.86
N CYS A 89 -2.56 14.04 22.77
CA CYS A 89 -2.29 12.61 22.59
C CYS A 89 -3.55 11.77 22.32
N SER A 90 -4.60 11.86 23.14
CA SER A 90 -5.81 11.02 22.97
C SER A 90 -6.63 11.41 21.73
N PRO A 91 -6.93 12.71 21.48
CA PRO A 91 -7.54 13.17 20.24
C PRO A 91 -6.77 12.81 18.97
N SER A 92 -5.44 12.97 18.98
CA SER A 92 -4.57 12.65 17.83
C SER A 92 -4.61 11.16 17.49
N ARG A 93 -4.47 10.30 18.50
CA ARG A 93 -4.55 8.83 18.33
C ARG A 93 -5.93 8.40 17.85
N ALA A 94 -7.01 8.96 18.41
CA ALA A 94 -8.36 8.65 17.96
C ALA A 94 -8.55 9.03 16.49
N SER A 95 -8.09 10.22 16.09
CA SER A 95 -8.17 10.68 14.70
C SER A 95 -7.43 9.76 13.74
N LEU A 96 -6.21 9.35 14.10
CA LEU A 96 -5.38 8.46 13.28
C LEU A 96 -5.98 7.06 13.13
N LEU A 97 -6.46 6.48 14.23
CA LEU A 97 -6.96 5.09 14.24
C LEU A 97 -8.36 4.95 13.63
N THR A 98 -9.21 5.98 13.71
CA THR A 98 -10.54 5.95 13.09
C THR A 98 -10.57 6.52 11.67
N GLY A 99 -9.52 7.21 11.25
CA GLY A 99 -9.48 7.92 9.96
C GLY A 99 -10.46 9.10 9.89
N ARG A 100 -10.92 9.60 11.05
CA ARG A 100 -11.86 10.73 11.17
C ARG A 100 -11.18 11.89 11.85
N ARG A 101 -11.53 13.12 11.46
CA ARG A 101 -10.97 14.30 12.13
C ARG A 101 -11.46 14.42 13.59
N PRO A 102 -10.73 15.11 14.47
CA PRO A 102 -11.10 15.28 15.88
C PRO A 102 -12.51 15.88 16.10
N ASP A 103 -12.95 16.79 15.22
CA ASP A 103 -14.30 17.37 15.22
C ASP A 103 -15.40 16.33 14.97
N THR A 104 -15.13 15.35 14.09
CA THR A 104 -16.04 14.23 13.80
C THR A 104 -16.03 13.20 14.92
N ASN A 105 -14.89 13.01 15.60
CA ASN A 105 -14.78 12.10 16.74
C ASN A 105 -15.31 12.70 18.05
N HIS A 106 -15.58 14.02 18.09
CA HIS A 106 -15.95 14.78 19.28
C HIS A 106 -14.95 14.64 20.44
N LEU A 107 -13.68 14.39 20.12
CA LEU A 107 -12.58 14.25 21.07
C LEU A 107 -11.56 15.34 20.81
N LEU A 108 -11.57 16.37 21.65
CA LEU A 108 -10.67 17.53 21.51
C LEU A 108 -9.65 17.64 22.66
N GLN A 109 -9.87 16.93 23.77
CA GLN A 109 -9.05 17.04 24.97
C GLN A 109 -8.77 15.68 25.61
N ASN A 110 -7.65 15.57 26.32
CA ASN A 110 -7.39 14.44 27.19
C ASN A 110 -8.33 14.46 28.40
N ARG A 111 -8.91 13.31 28.75
CA ARG A 111 -9.79 13.16 29.92
C ARG A 111 -9.15 13.67 31.23
N LEU A 112 -7.84 13.46 31.39
CA LEU A 112 -7.12 13.87 32.59
C LEU A 112 -7.06 15.39 32.76
N LEU A 113 -6.99 16.16 31.68
CA LEU A 113 -6.92 17.62 31.75
C LEU A 113 -8.24 18.27 32.23
N GLN A 114 -9.38 17.58 32.08
CA GLN A 114 -10.64 18.03 32.69
C GLN A 114 -10.62 17.94 34.22
N ASN A 115 -9.84 17.01 34.77
CA ASN A 115 -9.75 16.79 36.21
C ASN A 115 -8.66 17.67 36.85
N TRP A 116 -7.60 18.00 36.11
CA TRP A 116 -6.49 18.82 36.62
C TRP A 116 -6.90 20.27 36.90
N ALA A 117 -7.86 20.81 36.15
CA ALA A 117 -8.48 22.11 36.44
C ALA A 117 -9.24 22.15 37.79
N LYS A 118 -9.46 20.99 38.43
CA LYS A 118 -10.14 20.88 39.74
C LYS A 118 -9.17 20.56 40.89
N VAL A 119 -7.87 20.42 40.61
CA VAL A 119 -6.88 20.19 41.66
C VAL A 119 -6.63 21.55 42.33
N PRO A 120 -6.93 21.71 43.63
CA PRO A 120 -6.66 22.96 44.32
C PRO A 120 -5.16 23.22 44.30
N LEU A 121 -4.76 24.43 43.90
CA LEU A 121 -3.39 24.90 44.08
C LEU A 121 -3.11 24.94 45.59
N LEU A 122 -2.14 24.14 46.04
CA LEU A 122 -1.61 24.20 47.40
C LEU A 122 -0.94 25.55 47.67
#